data_AF-A0A645HBR8-F1
#
_entry.id   AF-A0A645HBR8-F1
#
_cell.length_a   1.000
_cell.length_b   1.000
_cell.length_c   1.000
_cell.angle_alpha   90.00
_cell.angle_beta   90.00
_cell.angle_gamma   90.00
#
_symmetry.space_group_name_H-M   'P 1'
#
loop_
_entity.id
_entity.type
_entity.pdbx_description
1 polymer ?
#
loop_
_entity_poly.entity_id
_entity_poly.type
_entity_poly.pdbx_seq_one_letter_code
_entity_poly.pdbx_strand_id
1 'polypeptide(L)' 'MCVEGDFEVEYQGDKTPVTKGETVLIPACIDEIYLIPGGEVTLLEVYVN' A
#
# COMPACT_ATOMS: atom_id res chain seq x y z
N MET A 1 -3.97 -4.11 2.59
CA MET A 1 -5.03 -4.49 1.63
C MET A 1 -5.85 -3.26 1.28
N CYS A 2 -6.19 -3.06 0.01
CA CYS A 2 -7.08 -1.98 -0.43
C CYS A 2 -8.55 -2.43 -0.30
N VAL A 3 -9.29 -1.85 0.63
CA VAL A 3 -10.71 -2.19 0.85
C VAL A 3 -11.62 -1.35 -0.05
N GLU A 4 -11.31 -0.06 -0.19
CA GLU A 4 -12.01 0.89 -1.06
C GLU A 4 -11.01 1.89 -1.65
N GLY A 5 -11.29 2.40 -2.85
CA GLY A 5 -10.43 3.34 -3.58
C GLY A 5 -9.23 2.68 -4.27
N ASP A 6 -8.23 3.52 -4.59
CA ASP A 6 -6.96 3.16 -5.23
C ASP A 6 -5.81 4.04 -4.71
N PHE A 7 -4.59 3.47 -4.68
CA PHE A 7 -3.38 4.16 -4.27
C PHE A 7 -2.13 3.60 -4.96
N GLU A 8 -1.03 4.35 -4.94
CA GLU A 8 0.29 3.86 -5.35
C GLU A 8 1.17 3.62 -4.11
N VAL A 9 1.90 2.50 -4.09
CA VAL A 9 3.03 2.30 -3.18
C VAL A 9 4.28 2.80 -3.87
N GLU A 10 4.95 3.77 -3.27
CA GLU A 10 6.25 4.25 -3.72
C GLU A 10 7.38 3.76 -2.81
N TYR A 11 8.38 3.12 -3.42
CA TYR A 11 9.60 2.69 -2.75
C TYR A 11 10.80 2.95 -3.67
N GLN A 12 11.79 3.71 -3.19
CA GLN A 12 12.99 4.08 -3.97
C GLN A 12 12.70 4.71 -5.35
N GLY A 13 11.59 5.43 -5.48
CA GLY A 13 11.15 6.06 -6.73
C GLY A 13 10.37 5.15 -7.67
N ASP A 14 10.28 3.84 -7.38
CA ASP A 14 9.42 2.92 -8.09
C ASP A 14 8.00 2.96 -7.52
N LYS A 15 7.02 3.02 -8.43
CA LYS A 15 5.60 3.11 -8.09
C LYS A 15 4.87 1.85 -8.50
N THR A 16 4.16 1.25 -7.56
CA THR A 16 3.31 0.08 -7.79
C THR A 16 1.85 0.45 -7.50
N PRO A 17 0.94 0.42 -8.49
CA PRO A 17 -0.46 0.70 -8.26
C PRO A 17 -1.13 -0.44 -7.49
N VAL A 18 -2.07 -0.09 -6.62
CA VAL A 18 -2.88 -1.02 -5.83
C VAL A 18 -4.33 -0.55 -5.86
N THR A 19 -5.21 -1.45 -6.27
CA THR A 19 -6.64 -1.19 -6.44
C THR A 19 -7.47 -2.04 -5.48
N LYS A 20 -8.75 -1.68 -5.35
CA LYS A 20 -9.71 -2.39 -4.48
C LYS A 20 -9.63 -3.92 -4.64
N GLY A 21 -9.48 -4.61 -3.50
CA GLY A 21 -9.38 -6.06 -3.40
C GLY A 21 -7.93 -6.58 -3.45
N GLU A 22 -6.97 -5.76 -3.85
CA GLU A 22 -5.57 -6.15 -3.91
C GLU A 22 -4.89 -6.05 -2.55
N THR A 23 -3.90 -6.92 -2.36
CA THR A 23 -3.08 -6.97 -1.15
C THR A 23 -1.61 -6.87 -1.54
N VAL A 24 -0.94 -5.90 -0.94
CA VAL A 24 0.51 -5.76 -0.98
C VAL A 24 1.08 -6.29 0.34
N LEU A 25 2.16 -7.05 0.24
CA LEU A 25 2.96 -7.51 1.37
C LEU A 25 4.21 -6.63 1.46
N ILE A 26 4.45 -6.05 2.63
CA ILE A 26 5.64 -5.24 2.90
C ILE A 26 6.62 -6.11 3.69
N PRO A 27 7.82 -6.40 3.14
CA PRO A 27 8.87 -7.10 3.86
C PRO A 27 9.35 -6.33 5.09
N ALA A 28 9.70 -7.03 6.17
CA ALA A 28 10.22 -6.43 7.40
C ALA A 28 11.59 -5.73 7.26
N CYS A 29 12.30 -5.94 6.15
CA CYS A 29 13.54 -5.22 5.84
C CYS A 29 13.31 -3.85 5.19
N ILE A 30 12.06 -3.47 4.93
CA ILE A 30 11.71 -2.14 4.42
C ILE A 30 11.36 -1.24 5.60
N ASP A 31 12.19 -0.22 5.82
CA ASP A 31 12.02 0.72 6.94
C ASP A 31 10.93 1.78 6.66
N GLU A 32 10.78 2.21 5.40
CA GLU A 32 9.85 3.26 5.01
C GLU A 32 9.33 3.04 3.58
N ILE A 33 8.04 3.31 3.39
CA ILE A 33 7.34 3.37 2.09
C ILE A 33 6.40 4.57 2.10
N TYR A 34 6.06 5.08 0.91
CA TYR A 34 5.01 6.07 0.76
C TYR A 34 3.76 5.44 0.16
N LEU A 35 2.61 5.76 0.73
CA LEU A 35 1.30 5.41 0.18
C LEU A 35 0.69 6.69 -0.39
N ILE A 36 0.49 6.73 -1.72
CA ILE A 36 0.02 7.90 -2.44
C ILE A 36 -1.42 7.63 -2.89
N PRO A 37 -2.43 8.13 -2.17
CA PRO A 37 -3.82 7.89 -2.53
C PRO A 37 -4.23 8.68 -3.78
N GLY A 38 -5.00 8.04 -4.67
CA GLY A 38 -5.65 8.71 -5.82
C GLY A 38 -6.88 9.54 -5.42
N GLY A 39 -7.37 9.36 -4.19
CA GLY A 39 -8.56 10.00 -3.62
C GLY A 39 -8.82 9.53 -2.20
N GLU A 40 -10.08 9.33 -1.82
CA GLU A 40 -10.42 8.69 -0.55
C GLU A 40 -10.18 7.17 -0.64
N VAL A 41 -9.37 6.64 0.26
CA VAL A 41 -8.95 5.23 0.30
C VAL A 41 -9.18 4.66 1.68
N THR A 42 -9.62 3.40 1.74
CA THR A 42 -9.70 2.62 2.98
C THR A 42 -8.75 1.44 2.91
N LEU A 43 -7.83 1.36 3.88
CA LEU A 43 -6.85 0.29 3.98
C LEU A 43 -7.09 -0.59 5.20
N LEU A 44 -6.89 -1.90 5.02
CA LEU A 44 -6.75 -2.86 6.11
C LEU A 44 -5.27 -3.26 6.23
N GLU A 45 -4.68 -2.99 7.39
CA GLU A 45 -3.31 -3.37 7.74
C GLU A 45 -3.31 -4.52 8.73
N VAL A 46 -2.42 -5.49 8.51
CA VAL A 46 -2.18 -6.63 9.40
C VAL A 46 -0.67 -6.86 9.45
N TYR A 47 -0.13 -7.04 10.66
CA TYR A 47 1.27 -7.38 10.87
C TYR A 47 1.39 -8.49 11.91
N VAL A 48 2.53 -9.20 11.90
CA VAL A 48 2.87 -10.24 12.88
C VAL A 48 3.96 -9.68 13.79
N ASN A 49 3.76 -9.80 15.10
CA ASN A 49 4.75 -9.44 16.14
C ASN A 49 5.75 -10.56 16.41
#